data_AF-A0A7V9VX97-F1
#
_entry.id   AF-A0A7V9VX97-F1
#
_cell.length_a   1.000
_cell.length_b   1.000
_cell.length_c   1.000
_cell.angle_alpha   90.00
_cell.angle_beta   90.00
_cell.angle_gamma   90.00
#
_symmetry.space_group_name_H-M   'P 1'
#
loop_
_entity.id
_entity.type
_entity.pdbx_description
1 polymer ?
#
loop_
_entity_poly.entity_id
_entity_poly.type
_entity_poly.pdbx_seq_one_letter_code
_entity_poly.pdbx_strand_id
1 'polypeptide(L)'
;MRSVLKWIPNILAGLIAGLAAAVVMMLAMTLSRYYLGIMPPPESVPDRVASMLDIETFFSLFAKYGGYNGLKQFGILSGLRAIVGAGAVVGIVYALLAESSWSRRSPRRILGTSSRVLMAMTGAILVVWIAFVIFLWPVLPANYRGLPYSQARIVSIVALLVWFSIFVFTIIGIYRFMVKRIQPVGPSNTEPESEIEPAVPSLGVALPRRAVVTIAAGGLLTLPIYRLLSRMYDDATFSYDGRAYNGPGVLPITPTESFYSVTKNVVDPEVNRDLWRLEIAGHVDSPHTYSFEDLQGFEQVDQVTTLMCISNRIGAGLFSNARWQG
;
A
#
# COMPACT_ATOMS: atom_id res chain seq x y z
N MET A 1 -31.26 0.25 25.26
CA MET A 1 -29.85 0.48 25.68
C MET A 1 -29.05 -0.79 26.01
N ARG A 2 -29.57 -1.77 26.79
CA ARG A 2 -28.82 -3.00 27.14
C ARG A 2 -28.43 -3.91 25.97
N SER A 3 -29.08 -3.80 24.79
CA SER A 3 -28.74 -4.61 23.61
C SER A 3 -27.48 -4.13 22.88
N VAL A 4 -27.25 -2.81 22.80
CA VAL A 4 -26.12 -2.21 22.07
C VAL A 4 -24.80 -2.43 22.82
N LEU A 5 -24.81 -2.32 24.16
CA LEU A 5 -23.62 -2.57 24.98
C LEU A 5 -23.03 -3.98 24.79
N LYS A 6 -23.85 -4.98 24.43
CA LYS A 6 -23.39 -6.35 24.16
C LYS A 6 -22.52 -6.48 22.91
N TRP A 7 -22.62 -5.54 21.97
CA TRP A 7 -21.87 -5.58 20.70
C TRP A 7 -20.53 -4.86 20.76
N ILE A 8 -20.34 -3.97 21.75
CA ILE A 8 -19.13 -3.15 21.88
C ILE A 8 -17.83 -4.00 21.86
N PRO A 9 -17.72 -5.12 22.61
CA PRO A 9 -16.49 -5.90 22.60
C PRO A 9 -16.17 -6.54 21.24
N ASN A 10 -17.20 -6.98 20.50
CA ASN A 10 -17.03 -7.60 19.19
C ASN A 10 -16.68 -6.54 18.13
N ILE A 11 -17.30 -5.36 18.20
CA ILE A 11 -16.98 -4.23 17.30
C ILE A 11 -15.54 -3.79 17.54
N LEU A 12 -15.10 -3.68 18.80
CA LEU A 12 -13.73 -3.32 19.14
C LEU A 12 -12.72 -4.38 18.68
N ALA A 13 -13.05 -5.67 18.83
CA ALA A 13 -12.22 -6.75 18.29
C ALA A 13 -12.13 -6.69 16.76
N GLY A 14 -13.25 -6.35 16.08
CA GLY A 14 -13.29 -6.12 14.64
C GLY A 14 -12.39 -4.96 14.21
N LEU A 15 -12.48 -3.82 14.91
CA LEU A 15 -11.63 -2.65 14.67
C LEU A 15 -10.13 -2.98 14.82
N ILE A 16 -9.75 -3.63 15.91
CA ILE A 16 -8.35 -4.02 16.17
C ILE A 16 -7.85 -4.99 15.09
N ALA A 17 -8.65 -6.00 14.74
CA ALA A 17 -8.29 -6.94 13.67
C ALA A 17 -8.13 -6.25 12.31
N GLY A 18 -9.00 -5.29 12.00
CA GLY A 18 -8.95 -4.47 10.80
C GLY A 18 -7.71 -3.59 10.70
N LEU A 19 -7.37 -2.89 11.78
CA LEU A 19 -6.16 -2.05 11.84
C LEU A 19 -4.88 -2.90 11.75
N ALA A 20 -4.84 -4.05 12.43
CA ALA A 20 -3.71 -4.97 12.34
C ALA A 20 -3.57 -5.52 10.91
N ALA A 21 -4.67 -5.87 10.24
CA ALA A 21 -4.66 -6.31 8.86
C ALA A 21 -4.14 -5.24 7.89
N ALA A 22 -4.50 -3.97 8.09
CA ALA A 22 -3.96 -2.85 7.32
C ALA A 22 -2.42 -2.78 7.43
N VAL A 23 -1.88 -2.92 8.65
CA VAL A 23 -0.43 -2.96 8.89
C VAL A 23 0.22 -4.15 8.20
N VAL A 24 -0.32 -5.36 8.36
CA VAL A 24 0.24 -6.57 7.73
C VAL A 24 0.22 -6.47 6.21
N MET A 25 -0.85 -5.94 5.62
CA MET A 25 -0.94 -5.69 4.18
C MET A 25 0.09 -4.65 3.73
N MET A 26 0.27 -3.55 4.48
CA MET A 26 1.30 -2.54 4.18
C MET A 26 2.72 -3.12 4.21
N LEU A 27 3.03 -3.98 5.19
CA LEU A 27 4.31 -4.69 5.23
C LEU A 27 4.50 -5.59 4.00
N ALA A 28 3.46 -6.34 3.62
CA ALA A 28 3.51 -7.20 2.43
C ALA A 28 3.76 -6.38 1.15
N MET A 29 3.07 -5.24 1.01
CA MET A 29 3.26 -4.30 -0.09
C MET A 29 4.68 -3.74 -0.14
N THR A 30 5.21 -3.25 1.00
CA THR A 30 6.59 -2.73 1.09
C THR A 30 7.61 -3.78 0.70
N LEU A 31 7.49 -5.01 1.21
CA LEU A 31 8.42 -6.10 0.89
C LEU A 31 8.38 -6.42 -0.62
N SER A 32 7.20 -6.55 -1.21
CA SER A 32 7.07 -6.77 -2.66
C SER A 32 7.58 -5.58 -3.49
N ARG A 33 7.40 -4.35 -3.03
CA ARG A 33 7.92 -3.16 -3.70
C ARG A 33 9.44 -3.12 -3.69
N TYR A 34 10.06 -3.52 -2.57
CA TYR A 34 11.51 -3.53 -2.41
C TYR A 34 12.19 -4.67 -3.17
N TYR A 35 11.70 -5.90 -3.01
CA TYR A 35 12.35 -7.09 -3.58
C TYR A 35 11.88 -7.44 -5.00
N LEU A 36 10.60 -7.23 -5.31
CA LEU A 36 10.02 -7.61 -6.59
C LEU A 36 9.75 -6.40 -7.49
N GLY A 37 9.95 -5.18 -7.00
CA GLY A 37 9.72 -3.95 -7.76
C GLY A 37 8.25 -3.67 -8.06
N ILE A 38 7.30 -4.30 -7.36
CA ILE A 38 5.86 -4.17 -7.66
C ILE A 38 5.34 -2.86 -7.09
N MET A 39 4.71 -2.02 -7.92
CA MET A 39 4.16 -0.73 -7.50
C MET A 39 2.89 -0.91 -6.63
N PRO A 40 2.90 -0.54 -5.34
CA PRO A 40 1.75 -0.72 -4.48
C PRO A 40 0.67 0.34 -4.74
N PRO A 41 -0.59 0.12 -4.32
CA PRO A 41 -1.69 1.06 -4.51
C PRO A 41 -1.45 2.50 -4.06
N PRO A 42 -0.76 2.77 -2.92
CA PRO A 42 -0.43 4.14 -2.54
C PRO A 42 0.42 4.90 -3.58
N GLU A 43 1.20 4.20 -4.41
CA GLU A 43 1.96 4.78 -5.52
C GLU A 43 1.17 4.75 -6.83
N SER A 44 0.51 3.62 -7.15
CA SER A 44 -0.14 3.43 -8.45
C SER A 44 -1.47 4.18 -8.61
N VAL A 45 -2.22 4.39 -7.53
CA VAL A 45 -3.47 5.16 -7.58
C VAL A 45 -3.20 6.63 -7.92
N PRO A 46 -2.30 7.36 -7.22
CA PRO A 46 -1.94 8.71 -7.63
C PRO A 46 -1.39 8.81 -9.05
N ASP A 47 -0.54 7.87 -9.49
CA ASP A 47 -0.01 7.83 -10.86
C ASP A 47 -1.15 7.67 -11.89
N ARG A 48 -2.12 6.80 -11.60
CA ARG A 48 -3.31 6.63 -12.44
C ARG A 48 -4.20 7.88 -12.45
N VAL A 49 -4.47 8.47 -11.29
CA VAL A 49 -5.32 9.66 -11.16
C VAL A 49 -4.68 10.86 -11.85
N ALA A 50 -3.37 11.06 -11.71
CA ALA A 50 -2.65 12.18 -12.32
C ALA A 50 -2.84 12.23 -13.85
N SER A 51 -2.86 11.07 -14.51
CA SER A 51 -3.13 10.97 -15.96
C SER A 51 -4.54 11.38 -16.39
N MET A 52 -5.48 11.48 -15.45
CA MET A 52 -6.88 11.87 -15.71
C MET A 52 -7.15 13.34 -15.39
N LEU A 53 -6.20 14.04 -14.78
CA LEU A 53 -6.36 15.45 -14.43
C LEU A 53 -6.11 16.32 -15.67
N ASP A 54 -6.98 17.31 -15.86
CA ASP A 54 -6.67 18.40 -16.78
C ASP A 54 -5.54 19.28 -16.22
N ILE A 55 -4.95 20.07 -17.11
CA ILE A 55 -3.76 20.88 -16.82
C ILE A 55 -4.05 21.94 -15.75
N GLU A 56 -5.23 22.55 -15.74
CA GLU A 56 -5.58 23.59 -14.78
C GLU A 56 -5.74 23.01 -13.37
N THR A 57 -6.46 21.89 -13.26
CA THR A 57 -6.61 21.15 -12.01
C THR A 57 -5.25 20.67 -11.50
N PHE A 58 -4.39 20.15 -12.38
CA PHE A 58 -3.04 19.72 -12.02
C PHE A 58 -2.23 20.88 -11.44
N PHE A 59 -2.17 22.04 -12.10
CA PHE A 59 -1.43 23.20 -11.60
C PHE A 59 -2.04 23.81 -10.34
N SER A 60 -3.36 23.76 -10.17
CA SER A 60 -4.05 24.18 -8.95
C SER A 60 -3.63 23.31 -7.75
N LEU A 61 -3.63 21.98 -7.93
CA LEU A 61 -3.16 21.05 -6.90
C LEU A 61 -1.67 21.22 -6.62
N PHE A 62 -0.87 21.38 -7.67
CA PHE A 62 0.56 21.67 -7.55
C PHE A 62 0.82 22.92 -6.70
N ALA A 63 0.11 24.02 -6.94
CA ALA A 63 0.22 25.24 -6.16
C ALA A 63 -0.27 25.03 -4.70
N LYS A 64 -1.40 24.34 -4.53
CA LYS A 64 -2.01 24.08 -3.21
C LYS A 64 -1.11 23.27 -2.28
N TYR A 65 -0.38 22.30 -2.81
CA TYR A 65 0.48 21.41 -2.03
C TYR A 65 1.96 21.80 -2.06
N GLY A 66 2.30 23.02 -2.48
CA GLY A 66 3.68 23.52 -2.41
C GLY A 66 4.63 22.89 -3.42
N GLY A 67 4.13 22.52 -4.59
CA GLY A 67 4.89 21.93 -5.68
C GLY A 67 4.66 20.43 -5.85
N TYR A 68 5.41 19.82 -6.78
CA TYR A 68 5.26 18.42 -7.12
C TYR A 68 5.55 17.48 -5.95
N ASN A 69 6.62 17.77 -5.19
CA ASN A 69 7.03 16.96 -4.05
C ASN A 69 5.93 16.90 -2.97
N GLY A 70 5.32 18.03 -2.62
CA GLY A 70 4.21 18.04 -1.66
C GLY A 70 2.93 17.37 -2.20
N LEU A 71 2.64 17.50 -3.49
CA LEU A 71 1.54 16.77 -4.13
C LEU A 71 1.78 15.25 -4.12
N LYS A 72 3.01 14.80 -4.39
CA LYS A 72 3.45 13.41 -4.31
C LYS A 72 3.30 12.86 -2.88
N GLN A 73 3.79 13.59 -1.88
CA GLN A 73 3.62 13.23 -0.46
C GLN A 73 2.14 13.12 -0.08
N PHE A 74 1.32 14.09 -0.51
CA PHE A 74 -0.12 14.04 -0.28
C PHE A 74 -0.76 12.78 -0.88
N GLY A 75 -0.43 12.44 -2.12
CA GLY A 75 -0.91 11.23 -2.78
C GLY A 75 -0.60 9.98 -1.97
N ILE A 76 0.66 9.80 -1.58
CA ILE A 76 1.11 8.64 -0.79
C ILE A 76 0.42 8.58 0.57
N LEU A 77 0.43 9.68 1.32
CA LEU A 77 -0.17 9.74 2.65
C LEU A 77 -1.68 9.50 2.60
N SER A 78 -2.37 10.01 1.58
CA SER A 78 -3.80 9.76 1.38
C SER A 78 -4.09 8.29 1.13
N GLY A 79 -3.28 7.61 0.31
CA GLY A 79 -3.39 6.17 0.05
C GLY A 79 -3.15 5.32 1.31
N LEU A 80 -2.12 5.66 2.09
CA LEU A 80 -1.84 4.98 3.37
C LEU A 80 -2.99 5.16 4.37
N ARG A 81 -3.52 6.38 4.51
CA ARG A 81 -4.69 6.66 5.36
C ARG A 81 -5.93 5.91 4.88
N ALA A 82 -6.14 5.80 3.57
CA ALA A 82 -7.26 5.05 3.00
C ALA A 82 -7.17 3.55 3.34
N ILE A 83 -5.97 2.95 3.31
CA ILE A 83 -5.77 1.55 3.72
C ILE A 83 -6.11 1.35 5.20
N VAL A 84 -5.67 2.25 6.08
CA VAL A 84 -5.98 2.19 7.52
C VAL A 84 -7.49 2.36 7.76
N GLY A 85 -8.13 3.32 7.08
CA GLY A 85 -9.56 3.55 7.16
C GLY A 85 -10.38 2.35 6.66
N ALA A 86 -9.99 1.77 5.52
CA ALA A 86 -10.59 0.54 5.00
C ALA A 86 -10.41 -0.63 5.99
N GLY A 87 -9.22 -0.75 6.60
CA GLY A 87 -8.94 -1.63 7.74
C GLY A 87 -10.02 -1.56 8.81
N ALA A 88 -10.21 -0.37 9.37
CA ALA A 88 -11.19 -0.14 10.43
C ALA A 88 -12.62 -0.51 10.00
N VAL A 89 -13.06 -0.04 8.83
CA VAL A 89 -14.42 -0.27 8.33
C VAL A 89 -14.66 -1.75 8.05
N VAL A 90 -13.79 -2.40 7.28
CA VAL A 90 -13.94 -3.82 6.90
C VAL A 90 -13.84 -4.73 8.12
N GLY A 91 -12.97 -4.41 9.08
CA GLY A 91 -12.86 -5.14 10.35
C GLY A 91 -14.15 -5.09 11.17
N ILE A 92 -14.77 -3.92 11.30
CA ILE A 92 -16.07 -3.76 11.98
C ILE A 92 -17.18 -4.51 11.24
N VAL A 93 -17.25 -4.36 9.92
CA VAL A 93 -18.24 -5.05 9.08
C VAL A 93 -18.11 -6.56 9.21
N TYR A 94 -16.88 -7.09 9.19
CA TYR A 94 -16.63 -8.52 9.38
C TYR A 94 -17.11 -8.99 10.76
N ALA A 95 -16.86 -8.24 11.83
CA ALA A 95 -17.33 -8.58 13.18
C ALA A 95 -18.87 -8.66 13.24
N LEU A 96 -19.57 -7.69 12.63
CA LEU A 96 -21.03 -7.69 12.56
C LEU A 96 -21.57 -8.88 11.76
N LEU A 97 -20.96 -9.19 10.62
CA LEU A 97 -21.32 -10.36 9.80
C LEU A 97 -21.07 -11.67 10.54
N ALA A 98 -19.94 -11.79 11.25
CA ALA A 98 -19.55 -12.99 11.97
C ALA A 98 -20.54 -13.36 13.09
N GLU A 99 -21.12 -12.36 13.77
CA GLU A 99 -22.08 -12.50 14.88
C GLU A 99 -23.56 -12.44 14.44
N SER A 100 -23.81 -12.13 13.17
CA SER A 100 -25.16 -12.04 12.60
C SER A 100 -25.92 -13.38 12.70
N SER A 101 -27.25 -13.30 12.68
CA SER A 101 -28.11 -14.49 12.57
C SER A 101 -27.82 -15.28 11.28
N TRP A 102 -27.39 -14.59 10.23
CA TRP A 102 -27.00 -15.19 8.94
C TRP A 102 -25.80 -16.13 9.07
N SER A 103 -24.80 -15.75 9.87
CA SER A 103 -23.66 -16.60 10.22
C SER A 103 -24.06 -17.80 11.09
N ARG A 104 -24.95 -17.60 12.07
CA ARG A 104 -25.42 -18.66 12.98
C ARG A 104 -26.23 -19.76 12.29
N ARG A 105 -26.94 -19.44 11.20
CA ARG A 105 -27.71 -20.39 10.39
C ARG A 105 -26.85 -21.25 9.44
N SER A 106 -25.54 -21.04 9.39
CA SER A 106 -24.64 -21.78 8.50
C SER A 106 -24.26 -23.14 9.11
N PRO A 107 -24.53 -24.27 8.44
CA PRO A 107 -24.23 -25.60 8.97
C PRO A 107 -22.73 -25.95 8.92
N ARG A 108 -21.97 -25.35 7.97
CA ARG A 108 -20.52 -25.58 7.82
C ARG A 108 -19.71 -24.37 8.30
N ARG A 109 -18.60 -24.65 9.00
CA ARG A 109 -17.60 -23.67 9.43
C ARG A 109 -16.21 -24.06 8.92
N ILE A 110 -15.49 -23.11 8.33
CA ILE A 110 -14.13 -23.26 7.79
C ILE A 110 -13.29 -22.17 8.47
N LEU A 111 -12.11 -22.53 9.00
CA LEU A 111 -11.25 -21.61 9.77
C LEU A 111 -11.99 -20.95 10.96
N GLY A 112 -12.96 -21.66 11.55
CA GLY A 112 -13.80 -21.13 12.63
C GLY A 112 -14.88 -20.14 12.19
N THR A 113 -14.93 -19.76 10.90
CA THR A 113 -15.92 -18.85 10.30
C THR A 113 -16.99 -19.59 9.52
N SER A 114 -18.22 -19.07 9.49
CA SER A 114 -19.29 -19.66 8.69
C SER A 114 -18.96 -19.61 7.20
N SER A 115 -19.25 -20.69 6.47
CA SER A 115 -18.96 -20.76 5.02
C SER A 115 -19.64 -19.64 4.24
N ARG A 116 -20.82 -19.18 4.68
CA ARG A 116 -21.53 -18.04 4.10
C ARG A 116 -20.78 -16.72 4.25
N VAL A 117 -20.26 -16.42 5.45
CA VAL A 117 -19.46 -15.21 5.67
C VAL A 117 -18.15 -15.28 4.90
N LEU A 118 -17.50 -16.45 4.84
CA LEU A 118 -16.30 -16.63 4.04
C LEU A 118 -16.59 -16.36 2.55
N MET A 119 -17.67 -16.91 2.01
CA MET A 119 -18.09 -16.70 0.62
C MET A 119 -18.39 -15.21 0.33
N ALA A 120 -19.07 -14.51 1.24
CA ALA A 120 -19.29 -13.07 1.09
C ALA A 120 -17.97 -12.28 1.09
N MET A 121 -17.03 -12.64 1.96
CA MET A 121 -15.72 -11.98 2.00
C MET A 121 -14.90 -12.27 0.76
N THR A 122 -14.86 -13.52 0.30
CA THR A 122 -14.20 -13.88 -0.96
C THR A 122 -14.83 -13.15 -2.14
N GLY A 123 -16.16 -13.09 -2.22
CA GLY A 123 -16.87 -12.33 -3.26
C GLY A 123 -16.51 -10.84 -3.24
N ALA A 124 -16.49 -10.22 -2.05
CA ALA A 124 -16.11 -8.82 -1.90
C ALA A 124 -14.65 -8.57 -2.32
N ILE A 125 -13.71 -9.44 -1.95
CA ILE A 125 -12.31 -9.36 -2.38
C ILE A 125 -12.21 -9.43 -3.90
N LEU A 126 -12.89 -10.39 -4.54
CA LEU A 126 -12.85 -10.55 -5.99
C LEU A 126 -13.40 -9.33 -6.72
N VAL A 127 -14.51 -8.75 -6.22
CA VAL A 127 -15.08 -7.52 -6.78
C VAL A 127 -14.10 -6.35 -6.65
N VAL A 128 -13.52 -6.13 -5.47
CA VAL A 128 -12.53 -5.06 -5.24
C VAL A 128 -11.29 -5.29 -6.10
N TRP A 129 -10.79 -6.52 -6.17
CA TRP A 129 -9.63 -6.89 -6.98
C TRP A 129 -9.88 -6.63 -8.47
N ILE A 130 -11.01 -7.09 -9.02
CA ILE A 130 -11.38 -6.82 -10.42
C ILE A 130 -11.48 -5.31 -10.67
N ALA A 131 -12.11 -4.56 -9.77
CA ALA A 131 -12.23 -3.12 -9.89
C ALA A 131 -10.85 -2.42 -9.90
N PHE A 132 -9.92 -2.84 -9.04
CA PHE A 132 -8.55 -2.35 -9.02
C PHE A 132 -7.79 -2.73 -10.30
N VAL A 133 -7.93 -3.94 -10.80
CA VAL A 133 -7.30 -4.39 -12.05
C VAL A 133 -7.78 -3.56 -13.24
N ILE A 134 -9.09 -3.30 -13.33
CA ILE A 134 -9.67 -2.46 -14.39
C ILE A 134 -9.16 -1.01 -14.25
N PHE A 135 -9.26 -0.45 -13.05
CA PHE A 135 -8.89 0.95 -12.80
C PHE A 135 -7.39 1.22 -13.05
N LEU A 136 -6.53 0.33 -12.56
CA LEU A 136 -5.08 0.45 -12.63
C LEU A 136 -4.49 -0.12 -13.93
N TRP A 137 -5.30 -0.64 -14.86
CA TRP A 137 -4.83 -1.35 -16.05
C TRP A 137 -3.62 -0.71 -16.77
N PRO A 138 -3.57 0.62 -17.00
CA PRO A 138 -2.45 1.25 -17.70
C PRO A 138 -1.14 1.26 -16.90
N VAL A 139 -1.21 1.21 -15.56
CA VAL A 139 -0.06 1.34 -14.66
C VAL A 139 0.39 0.00 -14.05
N LEU A 140 -0.40 -1.07 -14.20
CA LEU A 140 -0.02 -2.42 -13.75
C LEU A 140 1.33 -2.94 -14.29
N PRO A 141 1.77 -2.58 -15.51
CA PRO A 141 3.10 -2.98 -16.01
C PRO A 141 4.28 -2.30 -15.31
N ALA A 142 4.06 -1.27 -14.48
CA ALA A 142 5.16 -0.56 -13.82
C ALA A 142 5.91 -1.51 -12.86
N ASN A 143 7.23 -1.65 -13.09
CA ASN A 143 8.09 -2.46 -12.25
C ASN A 143 9.46 -1.81 -12.01
N TYR A 144 9.83 -1.70 -10.75
CA TYR A 144 11.05 -1.00 -10.31
C TYR A 144 12.31 -1.86 -10.29
N ARG A 145 12.21 -3.14 -10.69
CA ARG A 145 13.34 -4.07 -10.83
C ARG A 145 13.63 -4.44 -12.29
N GLY A 146 12.81 -3.97 -13.23
CA GLY A 146 13.00 -4.19 -14.66
C GLY A 146 12.30 -5.41 -15.23
N LEU A 147 11.25 -5.95 -14.59
CA LEU A 147 10.46 -7.02 -15.22
C LEU A 147 9.89 -6.57 -16.57
N PRO A 148 9.92 -7.42 -17.62
CA PRO A 148 9.30 -7.13 -18.92
C PRO A 148 7.82 -6.79 -18.79
N TYR A 149 7.30 -5.94 -19.68
CA TYR A 149 6.00 -5.28 -19.57
C TYR A 149 4.83 -6.25 -19.35
N SER A 150 4.76 -7.34 -20.12
CA SER A 150 3.70 -8.34 -20.03
C SER A 150 3.78 -9.15 -18.73
N GLN A 151 4.98 -9.52 -18.31
CA GLN A 151 5.24 -10.27 -17.08
C GLN A 151 4.96 -9.42 -15.84
N ALA A 152 5.44 -8.17 -15.84
CA ALA A 152 5.20 -7.20 -14.79
C ALA A 152 3.70 -6.98 -14.54
N ARG A 153 2.89 -6.88 -15.61
CA ARG A 153 1.42 -6.76 -15.47
C ARG A 153 0.82 -7.94 -14.72
N ILE A 154 1.14 -9.17 -15.12
CA ILE A 154 0.61 -10.38 -14.47
C ILE A 154 1.04 -10.44 -13.01
N VAL A 155 2.32 -10.17 -12.73
CA VAL A 155 2.87 -10.14 -11.38
C VAL A 155 2.14 -9.11 -10.50
N SER A 156 1.89 -7.90 -11.01
CA SER A 156 1.12 -6.87 -10.30
C SER A 156 -0.33 -7.29 -10.04
N ILE A 157 -0.99 -7.92 -11.01
CA ILE A 157 -2.37 -8.44 -10.85
C ILE A 157 -2.44 -9.49 -9.75
N VAL A 158 -1.50 -10.44 -9.75
CA VAL A 158 -1.40 -11.49 -8.73
C VAL A 158 -1.06 -10.89 -7.37
N ALA A 159 -0.13 -9.95 -7.31
CA ALA A 159 0.24 -9.28 -6.06
C ALA A 159 -0.94 -8.54 -5.42
N LEU A 160 -1.77 -7.84 -6.21
CA LEU A 160 -3.01 -7.23 -5.71
C LEU A 160 -3.93 -8.27 -5.06
N LEU A 161 -4.14 -9.42 -5.70
CA LEU A 161 -4.96 -10.50 -5.15
C LEU A 161 -4.37 -11.05 -3.85
N VAL A 162 -3.05 -11.25 -3.81
CA VAL A 162 -2.32 -11.73 -2.64
C VAL A 162 -2.44 -10.74 -1.48
N TRP A 163 -2.22 -9.44 -1.71
CA TRP A 163 -2.31 -8.42 -0.66
C TRP A 163 -3.73 -8.32 -0.09
N PHE A 164 -4.77 -8.31 -0.94
CA PHE A 164 -6.16 -8.30 -0.46
C PHE A 164 -6.55 -9.59 0.26
N SER A 165 -6.01 -10.73 -0.16
CA SER A 165 -6.20 -12.01 0.53
C SER A 165 -5.53 -11.99 1.91
N ILE A 166 -4.26 -11.56 2.00
CA ILE A 166 -3.53 -11.39 3.26
C ILE A 166 -4.33 -10.50 4.21
N PHE A 167 -4.86 -9.39 3.72
CA PHE A 167 -5.67 -8.46 4.51
C PHE A 167 -6.88 -9.17 5.13
N VAL A 168 -7.71 -9.85 4.33
CA VAL A 168 -8.91 -10.52 4.84
C VAL A 168 -8.60 -11.71 5.75
N PHE A 169 -7.63 -12.56 5.38
CA PHE A 169 -7.22 -13.68 6.23
C PHE A 169 -6.67 -13.20 7.58
N THR A 170 -5.96 -12.07 7.60
CA THR A 170 -5.49 -11.44 8.83
C THR A 170 -6.65 -10.98 9.72
N ILE A 171 -7.66 -10.31 9.14
CA ILE A 171 -8.89 -9.92 9.87
C ILE A 171 -9.55 -11.16 10.49
N ILE A 172 -9.76 -12.22 9.69
CA ILE A 172 -10.41 -13.45 10.13
C ILE A 172 -9.61 -14.08 11.29
N GLY A 173 -8.29 -14.22 11.13
CA GLY A 173 -7.41 -14.86 12.11
C GLY A 173 -7.36 -14.10 13.44
N ILE A 174 -7.11 -12.79 13.41
CA ILE A 174 -7.00 -11.96 14.62
C ILE A 174 -8.34 -11.86 15.33
N TYR A 175 -9.43 -11.59 14.61
CA TYR A 175 -10.76 -11.52 15.21
C TYR A 175 -11.13 -12.84 15.90
N ARG A 176 -10.90 -13.98 15.23
CA ARG A 176 -11.17 -15.31 15.80
C ARG A 176 -10.31 -15.59 17.02
N PHE A 177 -9.04 -15.20 16.98
CA PHE A 177 -8.15 -15.34 18.13
C PHE A 177 -8.67 -14.59 19.36
N MET A 178 -9.11 -13.34 19.17
CA MET A 178 -9.62 -12.47 20.24
C MET A 178 -10.97 -12.95 20.80
N VAL A 179 -11.88 -13.39 19.92
CA VAL A 179 -13.26 -13.76 20.28
C VAL A 179 -13.42 -15.23 20.63
N LYS A 180 -12.35 -16.07 20.56
CA LYS A 180 -12.40 -17.49 20.94
C LYS A 180 -12.91 -17.63 22.39
N ARG A 181 -14.20 -17.89 22.53
CA ARG A 181 -14.83 -18.26 23.80
C ARG A 181 -14.21 -19.59 24.23
N ILE A 182 -13.47 -19.58 25.33
CA ILE A 182 -13.28 -20.80 26.11
C ILE A 182 -14.68 -21.17 26.55
N GLN A 183 -15.19 -22.31 26.09
CA GLN A 183 -16.39 -22.88 26.71
C GLN A 183 -16.05 -23.04 28.20
N PRO A 184 -16.85 -22.52 29.14
CA PRO A 184 -16.72 -22.97 30.51
C PRO A 184 -16.92 -24.48 30.47
N VAL A 185 -15.91 -25.24 30.90
CA VAL A 185 -16.09 -26.65 31.25
C VAL A 185 -17.24 -26.67 32.25
N GLY A 186 -18.35 -27.29 31.87
CA GLY A 186 -19.56 -27.29 32.70
C GLY A 186 -19.25 -27.81 34.10
N PRO A 187 -19.83 -27.21 35.15
CA PRO A 187 -19.59 -27.66 36.51
C PRO A 187 -20.18 -29.07 36.69
N SER A 188 -19.40 -29.97 37.29
CA SER A 188 -19.95 -31.15 37.95
C SER A 188 -20.93 -30.69 39.02
N ASN A 189 -22.16 -31.18 38.94
CA ASN A 189 -23.27 -30.89 39.84
C ASN A 189 -22.84 -30.87 41.31
N THR A 190 -23.01 -29.73 41.98
CA THR A 190 -23.37 -29.62 43.41
C THR A 190 -23.75 -28.17 43.71
N GLU A 191 -25.02 -27.96 44.07
CA GLU A 191 -25.59 -26.72 44.64
C GLU A 191 -25.86 -26.97 46.15
N PRO A 192 -26.26 -25.96 46.98
CA PRO A 192 -26.00 -24.50 46.94
C PRO A 192 -25.66 -23.90 48.35
N GLU A 193 -25.17 -22.64 48.44
CA GLU A 193 -25.73 -21.57 49.31
C GLU A 193 -24.90 -20.26 49.38
N SER A 194 -25.65 -19.14 49.35
CA SER A 194 -25.46 -17.77 49.87
C SER A 194 -24.12 -17.01 49.78
N GLU A 195 -24.12 -15.88 49.06
CA GLU A 195 -24.00 -14.52 49.64
C GLU A 195 -24.23 -13.44 48.55
N ILE A 196 -25.07 -12.45 48.86
CA ILE A 196 -25.39 -11.32 47.98
C ILE A 196 -24.45 -10.17 48.34
N GLU A 197 -23.38 -9.97 47.59
CA GLU A 197 -22.64 -8.72 47.57
C GLU A 197 -23.20 -7.77 46.49
N PRO A 198 -23.39 -6.46 46.78
CA PRO A 198 -23.79 -5.50 45.77
C PRO A 198 -22.62 -5.20 44.82
N ALA A 199 -22.70 -5.71 43.60
CA ALA A 199 -21.75 -5.41 42.54
C ALA A 199 -21.70 -3.91 42.23
N VAL A 200 -20.59 -3.26 42.60
CA VAL A 200 -20.24 -1.91 42.13
C VAL A 200 -20.12 -1.97 40.60
N PRO A 201 -20.88 -1.15 39.83
CA PRO A 201 -20.74 -1.14 38.38
C PRO A 201 -19.42 -0.46 38.04
N SER A 202 -18.35 -1.26 37.89
CA SER A 202 -17.12 -0.78 37.29
C SER A 202 -17.44 -0.44 35.83
N LEU A 203 -17.46 0.86 35.54
CA LEU A 203 -17.65 1.41 34.20
C LEU A 203 -16.38 1.20 33.32
N GLY A 204 -15.67 0.09 33.52
CA GLY A 204 -14.51 -0.30 32.76
C GLY A 204 -14.91 -1.41 31.79
N VAL A 205 -14.80 -1.15 30.49
CA VAL A 205 -14.86 -2.22 29.48
C VAL A 205 -13.66 -3.13 29.72
N ALA A 206 -13.84 -4.20 30.49
CA ALA A 206 -12.78 -5.16 30.76
C ALA A 206 -12.37 -5.84 29.44
N LEU A 207 -11.22 -5.43 28.89
CA LEU A 207 -10.67 -6.03 27.68
C LEU A 207 -10.30 -7.50 27.96
N PRO A 208 -10.68 -8.45 27.10
CA PRO A 208 -10.27 -9.84 27.28
C PRO A 208 -8.74 -9.93 27.21
N ARG A 209 -8.12 -10.81 28.02
CA ARG A 209 -6.65 -11.02 28.08
C ARG A 209 -6.00 -11.16 26.70
N ARG A 210 -6.70 -11.76 25.75
CA ARG A 210 -6.25 -11.91 24.36
C ARG A 210 -6.18 -10.60 23.59
N ALA A 211 -7.12 -9.68 23.82
CA ALA A 211 -7.06 -8.34 23.25
C ALA A 211 -5.86 -7.57 23.79
N VAL A 212 -5.57 -7.70 25.10
CA VAL A 212 -4.35 -7.11 25.70
C VAL A 212 -3.10 -7.69 25.05
N VAL A 213 -3.03 -9.00 24.82
CA VAL A 213 -1.91 -9.65 24.11
C VAL A 213 -1.79 -9.14 22.67
N THR A 214 -2.89 -9.03 21.92
CA THR A 214 -2.86 -8.50 20.55
C THR A 214 -2.38 -7.06 20.51
N ILE A 215 -2.84 -6.21 21.44
CA ILE A 215 -2.40 -4.81 21.56
C ILE A 215 -0.92 -4.76 21.96
N ALA A 216 -0.48 -5.57 22.92
CA ALA A 216 0.92 -5.65 23.34
C ALA A 216 1.84 -6.14 22.20
N ALA A 217 1.41 -7.14 21.44
CA ALA A 217 2.11 -7.61 20.25
C ALA A 217 2.20 -6.51 19.18
N GLY A 218 1.12 -5.75 18.95
CA GLY A 218 1.14 -4.57 18.10
C GLY A 218 2.14 -3.52 18.60
N GLY A 219 2.17 -3.28 19.92
CA GLY A 219 3.13 -2.42 20.58
C GLY A 219 4.59 -2.83 20.32
N LEU A 220 4.90 -4.13 20.41
CA LEU A 220 6.22 -4.68 20.10
C LEU A 220 6.62 -4.48 18.63
N LEU A 221 5.65 -4.50 17.71
CA LEU A 221 5.89 -4.26 16.29
C LEU A 221 6.08 -2.77 15.94
N THR A 222 5.79 -1.84 16.86
CA THR A 222 5.91 -0.40 16.60
C THR A 222 7.33 0.00 16.19
N LEU A 223 8.35 -0.49 16.91
CA LEU A 223 9.74 -0.15 16.63
C LEU A 223 10.24 -0.67 15.27
N PRO A 224 10.07 -1.96 14.91
CA PRO A 224 10.47 -2.43 13.58
C PRO A 224 9.66 -1.77 12.45
N ILE A 225 8.37 -1.50 12.65
CA ILE A 225 7.55 -0.74 11.69
C ILE A 225 8.09 0.68 11.52
N TYR A 226 8.38 1.37 12.63
CA TYR A 226 8.96 2.71 12.61
C TYR A 226 10.30 2.73 11.87
N ARG A 227 11.18 1.77 12.13
CA ARG A 227 12.47 1.63 11.42
C ARG A 227 12.30 1.34 9.93
N LEU A 228 11.28 0.57 9.54
CA LEU A 228 10.97 0.33 8.13
C LEU A 228 10.47 1.61 7.46
N LEU A 229 9.53 2.31 8.08
CA LEU A 229 9.00 3.58 7.57
C LEU A 229 10.09 4.65 7.48
N SER A 230 11.00 4.71 8.45
CA SER A 230 12.13 5.65 8.40
C SER A 230 13.06 5.32 7.24
N ARG A 231 13.43 4.04 7.05
CA ARG A 231 14.23 3.64 5.88
C ARG A 231 13.54 3.99 4.56
N MET A 232 12.24 3.72 4.44
CA MET A 232 11.48 4.08 3.24
C MET A 232 11.44 5.59 3.00
N TYR A 233 11.44 6.41 4.07
CA TYR A 233 11.50 7.85 3.96
C TYR A 233 12.90 8.33 3.55
N ASP A 234 13.96 7.69 4.08
CA ASP A 234 15.34 7.99 3.72
C ASP A 234 15.64 7.63 2.25
N ASP A 235 15.08 6.51 1.77
CA ASP A 235 15.15 6.07 0.37
C ASP A 235 14.24 6.90 -0.56
N ALA A 236 13.32 7.69 0.01
CA ALA A 236 12.39 8.47 -0.79
C ALA A 236 13.07 9.64 -1.48
N THR A 237 12.63 9.93 -2.70
CA THR A 237 13.21 10.97 -3.56
C THR A 237 12.95 12.40 -3.05
N PHE A 238 12.19 12.54 -1.98
CA PHE A 238 11.74 13.82 -1.42
C PHE A 238 12.88 14.79 -1.07
N SER A 239 14.09 14.28 -0.81
CA SER A 239 15.26 15.09 -0.43
C SER A 239 15.98 15.73 -1.62
N TYR A 240 15.90 15.13 -2.81
CA TYR A 240 16.60 15.61 -4.01
C TYR A 240 15.68 15.91 -5.20
N ASP A 241 14.40 15.56 -5.14
CA ASP A 241 13.42 15.93 -6.15
C ASP A 241 13.26 17.46 -6.21
N GLY A 242 13.55 18.04 -7.36
CA GLY A 242 13.64 19.48 -7.55
C GLY A 242 15.02 20.08 -7.23
N ARG A 243 16.06 19.25 -7.10
CA ARG A 243 17.45 19.72 -6.97
C ARG A 243 17.82 20.55 -8.19
N ALA A 244 18.09 21.84 -7.96
CA ALA A 244 18.48 22.78 -8.98
C ALA A 244 20.00 22.90 -9.13
N TYR A 245 20.44 23.28 -10.33
CA TYR A 245 21.81 23.67 -10.64
C TYR A 245 21.83 25.14 -11.09
N ASN A 246 22.30 26.04 -10.21
CA ASN A 246 22.34 27.48 -10.46
C ASN A 246 23.44 28.18 -9.64
N GLY A 247 23.63 29.48 -9.87
CA GLY A 247 24.56 30.34 -9.12
C GLY A 247 25.92 30.55 -9.79
N PRO A 248 26.86 31.23 -9.10
CA PRO A 248 28.23 31.39 -9.57
C PRO A 248 28.93 30.02 -9.64
N GLY A 249 29.53 29.68 -10.78
CA GLY A 249 30.22 28.40 -10.97
C GLY A 249 29.44 27.33 -11.75
N VAL A 250 28.32 27.69 -12.38
CA VAL A 250 27.67 26.84 -13.40
C VAL A 250 28.65 26.63 -14.56
N LEU A 251 28.90 25.37 -14.87
CA LEU A 251 29.78 24.96 -15.96
C LEU A 251 28.99 24.73 -17.26
N PRO A 252 29.59 24.95 -18.45
CA PRO A 252 28.95 24.65 -19.73
C PRO A 252 28.53 23.19 -19.88
N ILE A 253 29.27 22.26 -19.27
CA ILE A 253 28.90 20.86 -19.09
C ILE A 253 28.72 20.66 -17.59
N THR A 254 27.50 20.33 -17.16
CA THR A 254 27.16 20.14 -15.77
C THR A 254 27.78 18.83 -15.26
N PRO A 255 28.53 18.83 -14.14
CA PRO A 255 28.99 17.61 -13.51
C PRO A 255 27.81 16.69 -13.16
N THR A 256 27.95 15.37 -13.38
CA THR A 256 26.86 14.40 -13.23
C THR A 256 26.22 14.45 -11.85
N GLU A 257 27.01 14.56 -10.80
CA GLU A 257 26.57 14.65 -9.40
C GLU A 257 25.84 15.95 -9.06
N SER A 258 25.90 16.94 -9.94
CA SER A 258 25.26 18.24 -9.82
C SER A 258 24.17 18.49 -10.88
N PHE A 259 23.91 17.52 -11.75
CA PHE A 259 22.85 17.61 -12.75
C PHE A 259 21.49 17.80 -12.07
N TYR A 260 20.68 18.74 -12.57
CA TYR A 260 19.37 18.99 -11.96
C TYR A 260 18.52 17.71 -11.94
N SER A 261 17.81 17.46 -10.85
CA SER A 261 17.03 16.22 -10.70
C SER A 261 15.58 16.54 -10.43
N VAL A 262 14.71 15.92 -11.22
CA VAL A 262 13.27 15.87 -11.01
C VAL A 262 12.84 14.44 -11.23
N THR A 263 12.03 13.89 -10.33
CA THR A 263 11.58 12.51 -10.45
C THR A 263 10.11 12.40 -10.09
N LYS A 264 9.38 11.63 -10.89
CA LYS A 264 7.99 11.33 -10.57
C LYS A 264 7.85 10.31 -9.46
N ASN A 265 8.88 9.48 -9.24
CA ASN A 265 8.80 8.34 -8.34
C ASN A 265 8.93 8.76 -6.88
N VAL A 266 8.38 7.94 -5.99
CA VAL A 266 8.58 8.10 -4.53
C VAL A 266 9.90 7.50 -4.12
N VAL A 267 10.26 6.35 -4.69
CA VAL A 267 11.59 5.74 -4.61
C VAL A 267 11.98 5.39 -6.04
N ASP A 268 13.15 5.85 -6.49
CA ASP A 268 13.61 5.58 -7.85
C ASP A 268 13.89 4.09 -8.08
N PRO A 269 13.76 3.60 -9.33
CA PRO A 269 13.94 2.18 -9.64
C PRO A 269 15.41 1.74 -9.52
N GLU A 270 15.60 0.52 -9.04
CA GLU A 270 16.89 -0.18 -9.04
C GLU A 270 16.81 -1.31 -10.06
N VAL A 271 17.08 -0.98 -11.32
CA VAL A 271 16.82 -1.84 -12.47
C VAL A 271 17.89 -2.93 -12.60
N ASN A 272 17.47 -4.19 -12.66
CA ASN A 272 18.37 -5.29 -13.03
C ASN A 272 18.56 -5.30 -14.56
N ARG A 273 19.79 -5.03 -15.00
CA ARG A 273 20.17 -4.97 -16.42
C ARG A 273 19.92 -6.27 -17.18
N ASP A 274 20.14 -7.43 -16.57
CA ASP A 274 19.99 -8.74 -17.22
C ASP A 274 18.51 -9.10 -17.43
N LEU A 275 17.64 -8.53 -16.60
CA LEU A 275 16.19 -8.73 -16.64
C LEU A 275 15.48 -7.72 -17.54
N TRP A 276 15.93 -6.45 -17.52
CA TRP A 276 15.28 -5.34 -18.20
C TRP A 276 15.28 -5.46 -19.73
N ARG A 277 14.21 -4.97 -20.35
CA ARG A 277 14.03 -4.95 -21.80
C ARG A 277 13.42 -3.62 -22.27
N LEU A 278 13.87 -3.11 -23.42
CA LEU A 278 13.20 -2.04 -24.17
C LEU A 278 12.22 -2.67 -25.15
N GLU A 279 10.92 -2.36 -25.01
CA GLU A 279 9.87 -2.90 -25.87
C GLU A 279 9.38 -1.81 -26.85
N ILE A 280 9.57 -2.04 -28.15
CA ILE A 280 9.00 -1.24 -29.22
C ILE A 280 7.71 -1.91 -29.68
N ALA A 281 6.57 -1.27 -29.40
CA ALA A 281 5.24 -1.81 -29.64
C ALA A 281 4.27 -0.73 -30.15
N GLY A 282 3.02 -1.10 -30.38
CA GLY A 282 1.98 -0.18 -30.86
C GLY A 282 1.87 -0.20 -32.39
N HIS A 283 1.81 0.98 -33.00
CA HIS A 283 1.63 1.12 -34.44
C HIS A 283 2.97 1.10 -35.19
N VAL A 284 3.59 -0.08 -35.23
CA VAL A 284 4.87 -0.34 -35.89
C VAL A 284 4.76 -1.60 -36.74
N ASP A 285 5.49 -1.68 -37.86
CA ASP A 285 5.45 -2.83 -38.76
C ASP A 285 6.04 -4.09 -38.12
N SER A 286 7.13 -3.93 -37.36
CA SER A 286 7.85 -5.00 -36.67
C SER A 286 8.04 -4.66 -35.20
N PRO A 287 7.13 -5.08 -34.30
CA PRO A 287 7.36 -5.00 -32.87
C PRO A 287 8.65 -5.73 -32.49
N HIS A 288 9.45 -5.13 -31.61
CA HIS A 288 10.74 -5.70 -31.22
C HIS A 288 11.03 -5.46 -29.74
N THR A 289 11.85 -6.32 -29.15
CA THR A 289 12.25 -6.22 -27.75
C THR A 289 13.77 -6.35 -27.66
N TYR A 290 14.42 -5.30 -27.16
CA TYR A 290 15.88 -5.24 -27.03
C TYR A 290 16.30 -5.46 -25.58
N SER A 291 17.33 -6.27 -25.37
CA SER A 291 18.11 -6.27 -24.13
C SER A 291 19.07 -5.08 -24.10
N PHE A 292 19.65 -4.80 -22.94
CA PHE A 292 20.68 -3.76 -22.86
C PHE A 292 21.91 -4.10 -23.72
N GLU A 293 22.27 -5.38 -23.84
CA GLU A 293 23.38 -5.81 -24.71
C GLU A 293 23.10 -5.57 -26.19
N ASP A 294 21.86 -5.84 -26.64
CA ASP A 294 21.45 -5.53 -28.01
C ASP A 294 21.60 -4.03 -28.30
N LEU A 295 21.22 -3.17 -27.34
CA LEU A 295 21.35 -1.72 -27.46
C LEU A 295 22.81 -1.27 -27.57
N GLN A 296 23.74 -1.91 -26.87
CA GLN A 296 25.16 -1.60 -26.97
C GLN A 296 25.78 -2.00 -28.32
N GLY A 297 25.11 -2.88 -29.08
CA GLY A 297 25.52 -3.26 -30.43
C GLY A 297 25.19 -2.23 -31.51
N PHE A 298 24.36 -1.22 -31.21
CA PHE A 298 24.05 -0.15 -32.16
C PHE A 298 25.20 0.85 -32.30
N GLU A 299 25.22 1.57 -33.42
CA GLU A 299 26.14 2.69 -33.64
C GLU A 299 25.92 3.77 -32.57
N GLN A 300 26.97 4.08 -31.83
CA GLN A 300 26.93 5.08 -30.75
C GLN A 300 27.03 6.50 -31.32
N VAL A 301 26.16 7.39 -30.84
CA VAL A 301 26.16 8.80 -31.20
C VAL A 301 26.48 9.65 -29.97
N ASP A 302 27.43 10.58 -30.14
CA ASP A 302 27.77 11.60 -29.14
C ASP A 302 26.99 12.89 -29.40
N GLN A 303 26.22 13.36 -28.43
CA GLN A 303 25.44 14.59 -28.55
C GLN A 303 25.54 15.46 -27.29
N VAL A 304 25.88 16.74 -27.45
CA VAL A 304 25.77 17.72 -26.34
C VAL A 304 24.36 18.30 -26.35
N THR A 305 23.62 18.14 -25.25
CA THR A 305 22.23 18.62 -25.17
C THR A 305 21.86 19.05 -23.76
N THR A 306 21.18 20.20 -23.70
CA THR A 306 20.61 20.74 -22.47
C THR A 306 19.23 20.15 -22.26
N LEU A 307 18.99 19.58 -21.07
CA LEU A 307 17.66 19.24 -20.61
C LEU A 307 17.15 20.38 -19.71
N MET A 308 15.88 20.74 -19.86
CA MET A 308 15.22 21.77 -19.07
C MET A 308 13.84 21.28 -18.65
N CYS A 309 13.51 21.42 -17.36
CA CYS A 309 12.19 21.10 -16.87
C CYS A 309 11.17 22.15 -17.31
N ILE A 310 9.95 21.73 -17.66
CA ILE A 310 8.83 22.66 -17.93
C ILE A 310 8.48 23.57 -16.73
N SER A 311 8.83 23.14 -15.51
CA SER A 311 8.65 23.95 -14.30
C SER A 311 9.80 24.93 -14.02
N ASN A 312 10.80 25.01 -14.90
CA ASN A 312 11.94 25.91 -14.77
C ASN A 312 11.51 27.37 -14.94
N ARG A 313 11.23 28.04 -13.83
CA ARG A 313 11.00 29.50 -13.79
C ARG A 313 12.31 30.25 -13.99
N ILE A 314 12.22 31.55 -14.29
CA ILE A 314 13.37 32.44 -14.35
C ILE A 314 14.16 32.32 -13.03
N GLY A 315 15.44 31.94 -13.13
CA GLY A 315 16.34 31.77 -11.99
C GLY A 315 16.18 30.46 -11.19
N ALA A 316 15.27 29.55 -11.57
CA ALA A 316 15.03 28.33 -10.80
C ALA A 316 16.18 27.31 -10.87
N GLY A 317 16.88 27.22 -12.00
CA GLY A 317 18.01 26.28 -12.18
C GLY A 317 17.59 24.83 -12.41
N LEU A 318 16.37 24.59 -12.90
CA LEU A 318 15.89 23.26 -13.30
C LEU A 318 16.26 22.96 -14.76
N PHE A 319 17.54 23.14 -15.07
CA PHE A 319 18.14 22.82 -16.35
C PHE A 319 19.62 22.45 -16.16
N SER A 320 20.17 21.61 -17.02
CA SER A 320 21.58 21.22 -17.02
C SER A 320 21.97 20.72 -18.41
N ASN A 321 23.26 20.81 -18.73
CA ASN A 321 23.79 20.42 -20.04
C ASN A 321 24.78 19.27 -19.89
N ALA A 322 24.66 18.25 -20.73
CA ALA A 322 25.54 17.08 -20.70
C ALA A 322 25.94 16.65 -22.10
N ARG A 323 27.04 15.88 -22.18
CA ARG A 323 27.37 15.06 -23.34
C ARG A 323 26.72 13.69 -23.15
N TRP A 324 25.78 13.37 -24.01
CA TRP A 324 25.05 12.11 -24.05
C TRP A 324 25.72 11.16 -25.03
N GLN A 325 25.74 9.87 -24.70
CA GLN A 325 26.24 8.79 -25.54
C GLN A 325 25.19 7.67 -25.52
N GLY A 326 24.86 7.14 -26.69
CA GLY A 326 23.88 6.06 -26.83
C GLY A 326 23.67 5.63 -28.27
#